data_AF-A0A7C7RZT9-F1
#
_entry.id   AF-A0A7C7RZT9-F1
#
_cell.length_a   1.000
_cell.length_b   1.000
_cell.length_c   1.000
_cell.angle_alpha   90.00
_cell.angle_beta   90.00
_cell.angle_gamma   90.00
#
_symmetry.space_group_name_H-M   'P 1'
#
loop_
_entity.id
_entity.type
_entity.pdbx_description
1 polymer ?
#
loop_
_entity_poly.entity_id
_entity_poly.type
_entity_poly.pdbx_seq_one_letter_code
_entity_poly.pdbx_strand_id
1 'polypeptide(L)'
;MTLTVPLLPPQITFPPNGTTCRTEITITGRSQAGIFVDLYADGWYTATTTVDNQGNWDVPLTLPDGTHTFYAKARTVMGDESPRSNEVKIIVDSTLLWDPPSTPCSGTAPSATRTCR
;
A
#
# COMPACT_ATOMS: atom_id res chain seq x y z
N MET A 1 24.52 -15.79 -20.49
CA MET A 1 23.09 -16.06 -20.24
C MET A 1 22.67 -15.13 -19.11
N THR A 2 21.95 -14.06 -19.40
CA THR A 2 21.35 -13.23 -18.36
C THR A 2 20.13 -13.99 -17.83
N LEU A 3 20.24 -14.57 -16.64
CA LEU A 3 19.09 -15.07 -15.90
C LEU A 3 18.27 -13.88 -15.45
N THR A 4 17.38 -13.41 -16.32
CA THR A 4 16.35 -12.44 -15.90
C THR A 4 15.38 -13.21 -15.02
N VAL A 5 15.46 -13.01 -13.71
CA VAL A 5 14.49 -13.59 -12.76
C VAL A 5 13.14 -12.94 -13.07
N PRO A 6 12.09 -13.71 -13.44
CA PRO A 6 10.79 -13.13 -13.73
C PRO A 6 10.23 -12.45 -12.49
N LEU A 7 9.95 -11.16 -12.60
CA LEU A 7 9.48 -10.34 -11.49
C LEU A 7 8.00 -10.62 -11.23
N LEU A 8 7.66 -11.08 -10.03
CA LEU A 8 6.27 -11.30 -9.64
C LEU A 8 5.53 -9.96 -9.45
N PRO A 9 4.23 -9.90 -9.77
CA PRO A 9 3.43 -8.72 -9.47
C PRO A 9 3.39 -8.52 -7.95
N PRO A 10 3.61 -7.29 -7.44
CA PRO A 10 3.41 -7.02 -6.02
C PRO A 10 1.96 -7.28 -5.65
N GLN A 11 1.68 -7.49 -4.37
CA GLN A 11 0.35 -7.71 -3.84
C GLN A 11 0.06 -6.66 -2.79
N ILE A 12 -0.94 -5.81 -3.00
CA ILE A 12 -1.41 -4.87 -1.98
C ILE A 12 -2.27 -5.67 -1.01
N THR A 13 -1.84 -5.77 0.24
CA THR A 13 -2.52 -6.51 1.30
C THR A 13 -3.34 -5.62 2.21
N PHE A 14 -3.01 -4.33 2.27
CA PHE A 14 -3.73 -3.37 3.09
C PHE A 14 -3.68 -1.95 2.47
N PRO A 15 -4.75 -1.17 2.63
CA PRO A 15 -6.07 -1.55 3.14
C PRO A 15 -6.83 -2.46 2.16
N PRO A 16 -7.88 -3.17 2.63
CA PRO A 16 -8.70 -3.98 1.74
C PRO A 16 -9.49 -3.11 0.75
N ASN A 17 -9.94 -3.74 -0.33
CA ASN A 17 -10.71 -3.05 -1.36
C ASN A 17 -12.07 -2.58 -0.82
N GLY A 18 -12.39 -1.30 -1.02
CA GLY A 18 -13.63 -0.66 -0.57
C GLY A 18 -13.54 -0.06 0.83
N THR A 19 -12.35 0.03 1.43
CA THR A 19 -12.18 0.67 2.74
C THR A 19 -12.34 2.18 2.63
N THR A 20 -13.05 2.76 3.59
CA THR A 20 -13.11 4.22 3.79
C THR A 20 -12.09 4.62 4.86
N CYS A 21 -11.24 5.59 4.53
CA CYS A 21 -10.13 6.06 5.34
C CYS A 21 -10.20 7.58 5.49
N ARG A 22 -9.51 8.11 6.49
CA ARG A 22 -9.20 9.55 6.53
C ARG A 22 -8.11 9.91 5.51
N THR A 23 -7.73 11.18 5.46
CA THR A 23 -6.70 11.71 4.55
C THR A 23 -5.32 11.07 4.71
N GLU A 24 -5.02 10.44 5.85
CA GLU A 24 -3.76 9.71 6.10
C GLU A 24 -3.95 8.21 5.90
N ILE A 25 -3.25 7.64 4.92
CA ILE A 25 -3.36 6.23 4.55
C ILE A 25 -1.96 5.62 4.48
N THR A 26 -1.79 4.42 5.02
CA THR A 26 -0.61 3.58 4.81
C THR A 26 -0.99 2.41 3.92
N ILE A 27 -0.44 2.38 2.70
CA ILE A 27 -0.59 1.23 1.80
C ILE A 27 0.50 0.23 2.17
N THR A 28 0.12 -1.02 2.41
CA THR A 28 1.08 -2.10 2.63
C THR A 28 0.86 -3.22 1.64
N GLY A 29 1.95 -3.91 1.34
CA GLY A 29 1.89 -5.05 0.46
C GLY A 29 3.10 -5.96 0.60
N ARG A 30 3.10 -6.96 -0.28
CA ARG A 30 4.21 -7.89 -0.45
C ARG A 30 4.76 -7.84 -1.86
N SER A 31 6.04 -8.11 -1.99
CA SER A 31 6.77 -8.21 -3.24
C SER A 31 8.04 -9.03 -3.01
N GLN A 32 8.85 -9.22 -4.03
CA GLN A 32 10.14 -9.88 -3.86
C GLN A 32 11.08 -8.98 -3.04
N ALA A 33 11.84 -9.56 -2.12
CA ALA A 33 12.77 -8.81 -1.28
C ALA A 33 13.88 -8.12 -2.09
N GLY A 34 14.29 -6.92 -1.66
CA GLY A 34 15.44 -6.21 -2.24
C GLY A 34 15.21 -5.58 -3.61
N ILE A 35 13.96 -5.35 -4.00
CA ILE A 35 13.59 -4.57 -5.20
C ILE A 35 12.77 -3.33 -4.82
N PHE A 36 12.43 -2.52 -5.82
CA PHE A 36 11.56 -1.36 -5.64
C PHE A 36 10.11 -1.70 -5.95
N VAL A 37 9.18 -0.99 -5.33
CA VAL A 37 7.75 -1.02 -5.63
C VAL A 37 7.30 0.39 -5.95
N ASP A 38 6.77 0.56 -7.16
CA ASP A 38 6.13 1.77 -7.64
C ASP A 38 4.64 1.69 -7.42
N LEU A 39 4.14 2.62 -6.61
CA LEU A 39 2.73 2.75 -6.29
C LEU A 39 2.10 3.83 -7.16
N TYR A 40 0.95 3.48 -7.71
CA TYR A 40 0.15 4.34 -8.56
C TYR A 40 -1.24 4.53 -7.95
N ALA A 41 -1.71 5.76 -7.90
CA ALA A 41 -3.07 6.13 -7.52
C ALA A 41 -3.76 6.80 -8.71
N ASP A 42 -4.96 6.34 -9.04
CA ASP A 42 -5.80 6.86 -10.14
C ASP A 42 -5.09 6.88 -11.50
N GLY A 43 -4.15 5.95 -11.70
CA GLY A 43 -3.35 5.85 -12.92
C GLY A 43 -2.05 6.67 -12.90
N TRP A 44 -1.85 7.53 -11.90
CA TRP A 44 -0.67 8.39 -11.77
C TRP A 44 0.35 7.78 -10.83
N TYR A 45 1.64 7.97 -11.13
CA TYR A 45 2.71 7.59 -10.21
C TYR A 45 2.61 8.44 -8.95
N THR A 46 2.55 7.77 -7.78
CA THR A 46 2.35 8.41 -6.49
C THR A 46 3.60 8.36 -5.64
N ALA A 47 4.19 7.17 -5.51
CA ALA A 47 5.32 6.94 -4.63
C ALA A 47 6.12 5.71 -5.06
N THR A 48 7.34 5.59 -4.54
CA THR A 48 8.16 4.40 -4.67
C THR A 48 8.71 4.02 -3.30
N THR A 49 8.82 2.73 -3.03
CA THR A 49 9.39 2.20 -1.80
C THR A 49 10.28 1.00 -2.07
N THR A 50 11.12 0.66 -1.11
CA THR A 50 11.99 -0.52 -1.21
C THR A 50 11.38 -1.65 -0.40
N VAL A 51 11.39 -2.84 -0.97
CA VAL A 51 10.88 -4.03 -0.30
C VAL A 51 11.94 -4.55 0.67
N ASP A 52 11.52 -4.79 1.91
CA ASP A 52 12.39 -5.32 2.96
C ASP A 52 12.89 -6.75 2.63
N ASN A 53 13.79 -7.27 3.46
CA ASN A 53 14.36 -8.61 3.29
C ASN A 53 13.33 -9.75 3.45
N GLN A 54 12.15 -9.45 4.00
CA GLN A 54 11.04 -10.39 4.21
C GLN A 54 10.02 -10.31 3.06
N GLY A 55 10.18 -9.39 2.12
CA GLY A 55 9.24 -9.18 1.03
C GLY A 55 8.08 -8.24 1.38
N ASN A 56 8.13 -7.53 2.51
CA ASN A 56 7.10 -6.55 2.88
C ASN A 56 7.51 -5.13 2.49
N TRP A 57 6.51 -4.30 2.24
CA TRP A 57 6.69 -2.89 1.96
C TRP A 57 5.49 -2.10 2.45
N ASP A 58 5.74 -0.85 2.82
CA ASP A 58 4.72 0.10 3.23
C ASP A 58 5.02 1.49 2.64
N VAL A 59 3.95 2.25 2.41
CA VAL A 59 4.00 3.62 1.89
C VAL A 59 2.95 4.46 2.62
N PRO A 60 3.36 5.41 3.48
CA PRO A 60 2.46 6.42 4.02
C PRO A 60 2.15 7.47 2.95
N LEU A 61 0.88 7.83 2.81
CA LEU A 61 0.36 8.79 1.84
C LEU A 61 -0.64 9.72 2.51
N THR A 62 -0.74 10.93 1.96
CA THR A 62 -1.80 11.87 2.29
C THR A 62 -2.56 12.24 1.03
N LEU A 63 -3.87 11.98 1.02
CA LEU A 63 -4.72 12.20 -0.14
C LEU A 63 -5.95 13.04 0.23
N PRO A 64 -6.48 13.82 -0.73
CA PRO A 64 -7.71 14.57 -0.53
C PRO A 64 -8.93 13.65 -0.49
N ASP A 65 -10.07 14.19 -0.07
CA ASP A 65 -11.34 13.45 -0.08
C ASP A 65 -11.75 13.05 -1.49
N GLY A 66 -12.12 11.78 -1.65
CA GLY A 66 -12.38 11.20 -2.96
C GLY A 66 -12.22 9.69 -2.99
N THR A 67 -12.62 9.09 -4.10
CA THR A 67 -12.35 7.67 -4.36
C THR A 67 -11.05 7.55 -5.13
N HIS A 68 -10.10 6.80 -4.57
CA HIS A 68 -8.78 6.57 -5.15
C HIS A 68 -8.58 5.10 -5.45
N THR A 69 -8.11 4.77 -6.66
CA THR A 69 -7.79 3.39 -7.05
C THR A 69 -6.29 3.18 -7.10
N PHE A 70 -5.79 2.24 -6.30
CA PHE A 70 -4.37 1.95 -6.17
C PHE A 70 -3.99 0.67 -6.89
N TYR A 71 -2.83 0.70 -7.52
CA TYR A 71 -2.12 -0.48 -7.97
C TYR A 71 -0.62 -0.26 -7.83
N ALA A 72 0.13 -1.34 -7.74
CA ALA A 72 1.57 -1.34 -7.59
C ALA A 72 2.23 -2.11 -8.73
N LYS A 73 3.47 -1.74 -9.04
CA LYS A 73 4.38 -2.50 -9.89
C LYS A 73 5.69 -2.68 -9.16
N ALA A 74 6.36 -3.80 -9.36
CA ALA A 74 7.69 -3.99 -8.84
C ALA A 74 8.72 -3.63 -9.91
N ARG A 75 9.88 -3.13 -9.49
CA ARG A 75 10.97 -2.72 -10.38
C ARG A 75 12.32 -3.13 -9.80
N THR A 76 13.16 -3.79 -10.59
CA THR A 76 14.52 -4.18 -10.18
C THR A 76 15.50 -3.01 -10.26
N VAL A 77 16.67 -3.14 -9.63
CA VAL A 77 17.79 -2.18 -9.78
C VAL A 77 18.24 -2.06 -11.24
N MET A 78 18.03 -3.11 -12.04
CA MET A 78 18.39 -3.15 -13.47
C MET A 78 17.30 -2.54 -14.38
N GLY A 79 16.14 -2.15 -13.80
CA GLY A 79 15.05 -1.49 -14.52
C GLY A 79 13.96 -2.42 -15.05
N ASP A 80 14.00 -3.72 -14.76
CA ASP A 80 12.93 -4.64 -15.14
C ASP A 80 11.67 -4.38 -14.31
N GLU A 81 10.51 -4.26 -14.96
CA GLU A 81 9.21 -4.06 -14.31
C GLU A 81 8.39 -5.37 -14.26
N SER A 82 7.57 -5.53 -13.22
CA SER A 82 6.56 -6.60 -13.16
C SER A 82 5.21 -6.15 -13.72
N PRO A 83 4.28 -7.11 -13.98
CA PRO A 83 2.87 -6.79 -14.21
C PRO A 83 2.25 -6.05 -13.01
N ARG A 84 1.12 -5.37 -13.26
CA ARG A 84 0.38 -4.66 -12.20
C ARG A 84 -0.11 -5.63 -11.11
N SER A 85 -0.15 -5.14 -9.87
CA SER A 85 -0.77 -5.81 -8.73
C SER A 85 -2.29 -5.92 -8.87
N ASN A 86 -2.92 -6.51 -7.85
CA ASN A 86 -4.34 -6.30 -7.57
C ASN A 86 -4.64 -4.79 -7.41
N GLU A 87 -5.80 -4.37 -7.92
CA GLU A 87 -6.32 -3.02 -7.73
C GLU A 87 -7.09 -2.92 -6.42
N VAL A 88 -6.82 -1.87 -5.64
CA VAL A 88 -7.48 -1.60 -4.36
C VAL A 88 -8.14 -0.24 -4.43
N LYS A 89 -9.45 -0.19 -4.25
CA LYS A 89 -10.20 1.07 -4.14
C LYS A 89 -10.25 1.51 -2.69
N ILE A 90 -9.91 2.76 -2.43
CA ILE A 90 -9.98 3.39 -1.12
C ILE A 90 -10.80 4.65 -1.25
N ILE A 91 -11.70 4.89 -0.29
CA ILE A 91 -12.51 6.09 -0.23
C ILE A 91 -11.93 6.97 0.86
N VAL A 92 -11.41 8.13 0.51
CA VAL A 92 -10.92 9.12 1.47
C VAL A 92 -12.07 10.04 1.85
N ASP A 93 -12.33 10.16 3.14
CA ASP A 93 -13.33 11.05 3.71
C ASP A 93 -12.81 11.68 5.01
N SER A 94 -12.41 12.95 4.95
CA SER A 94 -11.91 13.73 6.09
C SER A 94 -12.98 14.04 7.14
N THR A 95 -14.25 13.94 6.74
CA THR A 95 -15.42 14.16 7.61
C THR A 95 -15.77 12.94 8.45
N LEU A 96 -15.06 11.81 8.23
CA LEU A 96 -15.08 10.69 9.16
C LEU A 96 -14.68 11.15 10.55
N LEU A 97 -15.67 11.24 11.44
CA LEU A 97 -15.50 11.57 12.86
C LEU A 97 -15.02 10.36 13.69
N TRP A 98 -15.03 9.17 13.10
CA TRP A 98 -14.56 7.92 13.69
C TRP A 98 -14.07 6.99 12.58
N ASP A 99 -12.79 6.59 12.62
CA ASP A 99 -12.29 5.46 11.84
C ASP A 99 -13.04 4.19 12.31
N PRO A 100 -13.94 3.59 11.52
CA PRO A 100 -14.67 2.41 11.98
C PRO A 100 -13.67 1.36 12.49
N PRO A 101 -13.92 0.71 13.63
CA PRO A 101 -12.96 -0.16 14.30
C PRO A 101 -12.51 -1.36 13.45
N SER A 102 -13.09 -1.53 12.26
CA SER A 102 -12.77 -2.58 11.30
C SER A 102 -11.42 -2.44 10.61
N THR A 103 -10.73 -1.29 10.62
CA THR A 103 -9.26 -1.16 10.38
C THR A 103 -8.83 0.31 10.21
N PRO A 104 -8.00 0.90 11.09
CA PRO A 104 -7.45 2.23 10.85
C PRO A 104 -6.48 2.19 9.66
N CYS A 105 -6.71 3.03 8.66
CA CYS A 105 -5.82 3.15 7.51
C CYS A 105 -4.52 3.89 7.84
N SER A 106 -4.51 4.62 8.96
CA SER A 106 -3.32 5.26 9.51
C SER A 106 -2.72 4.31 10.55
N GLY A 107 -1.52 3.82 10.28
CA GLY A 107 -0.80 2.82 11.08
C GLY A 107 -0.35 3.30 12.46
N THR A 108 -1.28 3.71 13.32
CA THR A 108 -1.14 3.42 14.74
C THR A 108 -2.01 2.21 14.98
N ALA A 109 -1.39 1.03 15.12
CA ALA A 109 -2.05 -0.08 15.78
C ALA A 109 -2.82 0.48 16.99
N PRO A 110 -4.08 0.11 17.25
CA PRO A 110 -4.59 0.34 18.59
C PRO A 110 -3.61 -0.40 19.48
N SER A 111 -2.80 0.36 20.23
CA SER A 111 -2.11 -0.16 21.40
C SER A 111 -3.24 -0.53 22.33
N ALA A 112 -3.80 -1.72 22.10
CA ALA A 112 -4.83 -2.33 22.91
C ALA A 112 -4.14 -2.78 24.18
N THR A 113 -3.80 -1.80 25.02
CA THR A 113 -3.59 -2.03 26.45
C THR A 113 -4.60 -1.17 27.18
N ARG A 114 -5.87 -1.48 26.92
CA ARG A 114 -6.97 -1.10 27.81
C ARG A 114 -6.92 -2.03 29.02
N THR A 115 -5.94 -1.83 29.89
CA THR A 115 -5.98 -2.38 31.24
C THR A 115 -6.57 -1.29 32.14
N CYS A 116 -7.90 -1.29 32.30
CA CYS A 116 -8.52 -0.58 33.40
C CYS A 116 -8.16 -1.32 34.70
N ARG A 117 -7.62 -0.60 35.67
CA ARG A 117 -7.62 -1.00 37.08
C ARG A 117 -8.39 0.06 37.86
#